data_AF-A0A0J8UHW6-F1
#
_entry.id   AF-A0A0J8UHW6-F1
#
_cell.length_a   1.000
_cell.length_b   1.000
_cell.length_c   1.000
_cell.angle_alpha   90.00
_cell.angle_beta   90.00
_cell.angle_gamma   90.00
#
_symmetry.space_group_name_H-M   'P 1'
#
loop_
_entity.id
_entity.type
_entity.pdbx_description
1 polymer ?
#
loop_
_entity_poly.entity_id
_entity_poly.type
_entity_poly.pdbx_seq_one_letter_code
_entity_poly.pdbx_strand_id
1 'polypeptide(L)'
;MTSNNKNTTNSGSGDDDWFGELVMSLFTAAGYVLWWAVLFPAINVPIIASLVLAISHGPRVGLICAIVCSAGYAGWAWLQPGSFRAWVTEPVRRRWLTWSRYTRTWESTCTLHGLTATLGGRTLTPTLRTVTIGKTTDVLAVRIVTGQSVADWHKQSDALAAAWRADRISITATSPGELRITLMRADVLAEPIVLPMPAPATPVDLALVRVGITETRHWWQVPLLGHHVLIAGATGAGKGSVLWSLIAGIAPAVKTGLVRLCVIDPKGGMELGAGAPLFTVFTHDATDTTLELLRQLVTVMHARANRLRGHTRLHTPTTSEPLFVVVIDEIAALSAYVTDRKVRTEIEQLLGLLLSQGRAVGISVVAAVQDPAKDTLPLRQLFTVRIGLRLTEATQTTMVLGQGARDAGAECDRIPDATPGVGYMMVDGTAYAQRVRAFHVTDHDITALATRFRRPPSRPNKTHQPHNTDTGHTVGEGSGE
;
A
#
# COMPACT_ATOMS: atom_id res chain seq x y z
N MET A 1 41.12 -86.53 -9.45
CA MET A 1 41.89 -86.61 -10.72
C MET A 1 41.45 -85.46 -11.62
N THR A 2 42.36 -84.51 -11.85
CA THR A 2 42.66 -83.81 -13.13
C THR A 2 41.63 -83.91 -14.27
N SER A 3 41.25 -82.86 -14.99
CA SER A 3 42.06 -81.90 -15.76
C SER A 3 41.16 -80.72 -16.18
N ASN A 4 41.50 -79.46 -15.86
CA ASN A 4 42.24 -78.49 -16.70
C ASN A 4 41.67 -78.32 -18.13
N ASN A 5 41.09 -77.14 -18.40
CA ASN A 5 41.23 -76.50 -19.71
C ASN A 5 41.28 -74.98 -19.54
N LYS A 6 42.43 -74.40 -19.89
CA LYS A 6 42.63 -72.95 -20.05
C LYS A 6 41.88 -72.50 -21.29
N ASN A 7 41.25 -71.33 -21.23
CA ASN A 7 41.29 -70.39 -22.36
C ASN A 7 41.42 -68.98 -21.80
N THR A 8 42.57 -68.38 -22.12
CA THR A 8 42.86 -66.96 -22.00
C THR A 8 42.42 -66.34 -23.32
N THR A 9 41.51 -65.37 -23.26
CA THR A 9 41.40 -64.32 -24.28
C THR A 9 41.36 -62.99 -23.56
N ASN A 10 42.32 -62.18 -23.96
CA ASN A 10 42.73 -60.91 -23.38
C ASN A 10 41.88 -59.77 -23.97
N SER A 11 41.69 -58.73 -23.15
CA SER A 11 41.74 -57.30 -23.51
C SER A 11 40.84 -56.73 -24.61
N GLY A 12 39.92 -55.83 -24.22
CA GLY A 12 39.36 -54.85 -25.16
C GLY A 12 38.07 -54.09 -24.76
N SER A 13 37.79 -53.83 -23.48
CA SER A 13 36.53 -53.12 -23.11
C SER A 13 36.61 -52.21 -21.88
N GLY A 14 37.80 -51.77 -21.48
CA GLY A 14 37.99 -50.86 -20.34
C GLY A 14 38.35 -49.43 -20.74
N ASP A 15 39.02 -49.25 -21.90
CA ASP A 15 39.48 -47.93 -22.33
C ASP A 15 38.39 -47.11 -23.05
N ASP A 16 37.43 -47.76 -23.73
CA ASP A 16 36.39 -47.08 -24.50
C ASP A 16 35.28 -46.46 -23.62
N ASP A 17 34.98 -47.05 -22.45
CA ASP A 17 33.96 -46.54 -21.51
C ASP A 17 34.43 -45.26 -20.81
N TRP A 18 35.69 -45.22 -20.35
CA TRP A 18 36.29 -44.01 -19.78
C TRP A 18 36.41 -42.89 -20.82
N PHE A 19 36.81 -43.23 -22.06
CA PHE A 19 36.86 -42.25 -23.14
C PHE A 19 35.47 -41.70 -23.47
N GLY A 20 34.43 -42.54 -23.47
CA GLY A 20 33.03 -42.13 -23.65
C GLY A 20 32.54 -41.18 -22.56
N GLU A 21 32.81 -41.49 -21.28
CA GLU A 21 32.48 -40.61 -20.15
C GLU A 21 33.27 -39.30 -20.16
N LEU A 22 34.54 -39.34 -20.54
CA LEU A 22 35.39 -38.14 -20.66
C LEU A 22 34.91 -37.24 -21.80
N VAL A 23 34.54 -37.80 -22.95
CA VAL A 23 33.98 -37.05 -24.07
C VAL A 23 32.61 -36.47 -23.69
N MET A 24 31.72 -37.24 -23.06
CA MET A 24 30.40 -36.77 -22.64
C MET A 24 30.50 -35.67 -21.57
N SER A 25 31.42 -35.80 -20.61
CA SER A 25 31.68 -34.77 -19.61
C SER A 25 32.30 -33.51 -20.21
N LEU A 26 33.18 -33.63 -21.21
CA LEU A 26 33.71 -32.50 -21.98
C LEU A 26 32.62 -31.79 -22.79
N PHE A 27 31.72 -32.53 -23.45
CA PHE A 27 30.58 -31.95 -24.17
C PHE A 27 29.60 -31.24 -23.23
N THR A 28 29.34 -31.84 -22.07
CA THR A 28 28.49 -31.25 -21.03
C THR A 28 29.13 -29.99 -20.46
N ALA A 29 30.44 -30.04 -20.16
CA ALA A 29 31.22 -28.89 -19.69
C ALA A 29 31.28 -27.78 -20.76
N ALA A 30 31.50 -28.12 -22.03
CA ALA A 30 31.47 -27.17 -23.14
C ALA A 30 30.08 -26.54 -23.31
N GLY A 31 29.01 -27.32 -23.16
CA GLY A 31 27.63 -26.83 -23.14
C GLY A 31 27.37 -25.86 -21.99
N TYR A 32 27.84 -26.17 -20.77
CA TYR A 32 27.76 -25.26 -19.63
C TYR A 32 28.58 -23.99 -19.86
N VAL A 33 29.81 -24.08 -20.35
CA VAL A 33 30.66 -22.92 -20.65
C VAL A 33 30.01 -22.05 -21.72
N LEU A 34 29.44 -22.64 -22.78
CA LEU A 34 28.74 -21.92 -23.84
C LEU A 34 27.47 -21.24 -23.31
N TRP A 35 26.69 -21.94 -22.48
CA TRP A 35 25.49 -21.40 -21.83
C TRP A 35 25.83 -20.24 -20.89
N TRP A 36 26.88 -20.38 -20.08
CA TRP A 36 27.40 -19.30 -19.23
C TRP A 36 27.96 -18.16 -20.06
N ALA A 37 28.59 -18.44 -21.20
CA ALA A 37 29.13 -17.43 -22.12
C ALA A 37 28.03 -16.54 -22.73
N VAL A 38 26.91 -17.15 -23.10
CA VAL A 38 25.70 -16.44 -23.54
C VAL A 38 25.08 -15.64 -22.39
N LEU A 39 25.08 -16.18 -21.17
CA LEU A 39 24.52 -15.51 -19.99
C LEU A 39 25.36 -14.33 -19.47
N PHE A 40 26.68 -14.37 -19.65
CA PHE A 40 27.61 -13.34 -19.17
C PHE A 40 28.66 -12.99 -20.25
N PRO A 41 28.23 -12.36 -21.36
CA PRO A 41 29.13 -12.04 -22.46
C PRO A 41 30.27 -11.12 -22.00
N ALA A 42 29.96 -10.17 -21.11
CA ALA A 42 30.96 -9.26 -20.56
C ALA A 42 32.02 -9.94 -19.68
N ILE A 43 31.85 -11.19 -19.23
CA ILE A 43 32.90 -11.91 -18.49
C ILE A 43 33.54 -12.97 -19.38
N ASN A 44 32.73 -13.68 -20.14
CA ASN A 44 33.18 -14.86 -20.87
C ASN A 44 33.81 -14.53 -22.23
N VAL A 45 33.43 -13.43 -22.90
CA VAL A 45 34.06 -13.05 -24.18
C VAL A 45 35.57 -12.82 -24.03
N PRO A 46 36.06 -12.05 -23.04
CA PRO A 46 37.50 -11.89 -22.81
C PRO A 46 38.23 -13.20 -22.48
N ILE A 47 37.59 -14.06 -21.67
CA ILE A 47 38.15 -15.36 -21.27
C ILE A 47 38.27 -16.29 -22.47
N ILE A 48 37.21 -16.41 -23.27
CA ILE A 48 37.16 -17.23 -24.48
C ILE A 48 38.17 -16.70 -25.51
N ALA A 49 38.23 -15.38 -25.74
CA ALA A 49 39.19 -14.79 -26.66
C ALA A 49 40.64 -15.11 -26.25
N SER A 50 40.94 -15.03 -24.95
CA SER A 50 42.27 -15.35 -24.42
C SER A 50 42.62 -16.84 -24.58
N LEU A 51 41.66 -17.74 -24.32
CA LEU A 51 41.82 -19.18 -24.51
C LEU A 51 42.01 -19.58 -25.98
N VAL A 52 41.20 -19.00 -26.88
CA VAL A 52 41.30 -19.26 -28.32
C VAL A 52 42.66 -18.81 -28.85
N LEU A 53 43.16 -17.64 -28.42
CA LEU A 53 44.50 -17.17 -28.78
C LEU A 53 45.61 -18.03 -28.18
N ALA A 54 45.44 -18.54 -26.96
CA ALA A 54 46.39 -19.48 -26.35
C ALA A 54 46.53 -20.77 -27.16
N ILE A 55 45.41 -21.32 -27.65
CA ILE A 55 45.38 -22.56 -28.42
C ILE A 55 45.91 -22.36 -29.85
N SER A 56 45.52 -21.25 -30.50
CA SER A 56 45.85 -21.01 -31.91
C SER A 56 47.23 -20.40 -32.15
N HIS A 57 47.72 -19.54 -31.25
CA HIS A 57 48.95 -18.77 -31.42
C HIS A 57 49.97 -18.99 -30.28
N GLY A 58 49.68 -19.92 -29.36
CA GLY A 58 50.53 -20.29 -28.25
C GLY A 58 50.22 -19.55 -26.94
N PRO A 59 50.65 -20.12 -25.80
CA PRO A 59 50.22 -19.67 -24.46
C PRO A 59 50.63 -18.23 -24.12
N ARG A 60 51.75 -17.75 -24.68
CA ARG A 60 52.22 -16.37 -24.48
C ARG A 60 51.25 -15.34 -25.04
N VAL A 61 50.69 -15.60 -26.23
CA VAL A 61 49.74 -14.68 -26.89
C VAL A 61 48.43 -14.63 -26.13
N GLY A 62 47.91 -15.78 -25.68
CA GLY A 62 46.73 -15.84 -24.82
C GLY A 62 46.92 -15.11 -23.49
N LEU A 63 48.08 -15.23 -22.86
CA LEU A 63 48.40 -14.52 -21.61
C LEU A 63 48.44 -13.00 -21.81
N ILE A 64 49.06 -12.51 -22.90
CA ILE A 64 49.07 -11.08 -23.23
C ILE A 64 47.64 -10.56 -23.41
N CYS A 65 46.79 -11.29 -24.15
CA CYS A 65 45.39 -10.92 -24.33
C CYS A 65 44.64 -10.83 -22.99
N ALA A 66 44.83 -11.81 -22.10
CA ALA A 66 44.21 -11.82 -20.78
C ALA A 66 44.63 -10.60 -19.94
N ILE A 67 45.92 -10.22 -19.99
CA ILE A 67 46.45 -9.04 -19.29
C ILE A 67 45.84 -7.74 -19.84
N VAL A 68 45.80 -7.59 -21.17
CA VAL A 68 45.22 -6.41 -21.83
C VAL A 68 43.73 -6.28 -21.52
N CYS A 69 42.96 -7.37 -21.61
CA CYS A 69 41.54 -7.38 -21.26
C CYS A 69 41.33 -7.01 -19.78
N SER A 70 42.13 -7.58 -18.87
CA SER A 70 42.05 -7.29 -17.44
C SER A 70 42.35 -5.82 -17.14
N ALA A 71 43.38 -5.25 -17.77
CA ALA A 71 43.71 -3.83 -17.65
C ALA A 71 42.59 -2.93 -18.20
N GLY A 72 41.98 -3.30 -19.33
CA GLY A 72 40.83 -2.59 -19.89
C GLY A 72 39.61 -2.60 -18.96
N TYR A 73 39.31 -3.73 -18.33
CA TYR A 73 38.22 -3.85 -17.36
C TYR A 73 38.49 -3.08 -16.07
N ALA A 74 39.73 -3.11 -15.57
CA ALA A 74 40.14 -2.30 -14.43
C ALA A 74 40.03 -0.80 -14.74
N GLY A 75 40.48 -0.37 -15.93
CA GLY A 75 40.31 0.99 -16.41
C GLY A 75 38.84 1.40 -16.54
N TRP A 76 37.98 0.54 -17.07
CA TRP A 76 36.54 0.80 -17.18
C TRP A 76 35.87 0.91 -15.81
N ALA A 77 36.20 0.01 -14.88
CA ALA A 77 35.70 0.06 -13.51
C ALA A 77 36.12 1.34 -12.76
N TRP A 78 37.31 1.87 -13.05
CA TRP A 78 37.82 3.10 -12.43
C TRP A 78 37.25 4.36 -13.08
N LEU A 79 37.23 4.44 -14.41
CA LEU A 79 36.81 5.63 -15.15
C LEU A 79 35.28 5.78 -15.21
N GLN A 80 34.53 4.67 -15.30
CA GLN A 80 33.07 4.69 -15.37
C GLN A 80 32.43 3.61 -14.49
N PRO A 81 32.50 3.76 -13.15
CA PRO A 81 31.98 2.77 -12.20
C PRO A 81 30.51 2.41 -12.42
N GLY A 82 29.67 3.38 -12.80
CA GLY A 82 28.24 3.16 -13.05
C GLY A 82 27.97 2.26 -14.26
N SER A 83 28.71 2.46 -15.35
CA SER A 83 28.59 1.67 -16.59
C SER A 83 29.12 0.25 -16.36
N PHE A 84 30.32 0.12 -15.79
CA PHE A 84 30.88 -1.18 -15.42
C PHE A 84 29.94 -1.97 -14.51
N ARG A 85 29.35 -1.30 -13.51
CA ARG A 85 28.40 -1.94 -12.60
C ARG A 85 27.17 -2.46 -13.34
N ALA A 86 26.59 -1.64 -14.22
CA ALA A 86 25.37 -1.98 -14.95
C ALA A 86 25.54 -3.13 -15.95
N TRP A 87 26.70 -3.20 -16.62
CA TRP A 87 26.95 -4.18 -17.69
C TRP A 87 27.67 -5.45 -17.24
N VAL A 88 28.51 -5.37 -16.20
CA VAL A 88 29.33 -6.51 -15.75
C VAL A 88 28.80 -7.06 -14.43
N THR A 89 28.82 -6.26 -13.36
CA THR A 89 28.61 -6.81 -12.01
C THR A 89 27.14 -7.10 -11.69
N GLU A 90 26.21 -6.24 -12.12
CA GLU A 90 24.82 -6.32 -11.73
C GLU A 90 24.07 -7.49 -12.41
N PRO A 91 24.26 -7.78 -13.72
CA PRO A 91 23.67 -8.98 -14.34
C PRO A 91 24.15 -10.28 -13.69
N VAL A 92 25.45 -10.37 -13.39
CA VAL A 92 26.07 -11.50 -12.69
C VAL A 92 25.50 -11.67 -11.30
N ARG A 93 25.47 -10.58 -10.52
CA ARG A 93 24.87 -10.55 -9.20
C ARG A 93 23.42 -10.98 -9.23
N ARG A 94 22.60 -10.45 -10.14
CA ARG A 94 21.17 -10.80 -10.25
C ARG A 94 20.98 -12.28 -10.55
N ARG A 95 21.72 -12.83 -11.50
CA ARG A 95 21.60 -14.25 -11.87
C ARG A 95 22.08 -15.17 -10.75
N TRP A 96 23.20 -14.83 -10.11
CA TRP A 96 23.70 -15.56 -8.94
C TRP A 96 22.69 -15.53 -7.79
N LEU A 97 22.09 -14.37 -7.49
CA LEU A 97 21.05 -14.23 -6.47
C LEU A 97 19.77 -14.99 -6.82
N THR A 98 19.33 -14.94 -8.08
CA THR A 98 18.19 -15.75 -8.56
C THR A 98 18.44 -17.23 -8.33
N TRP A 99 19.65 -17.70 -8.64
CA TRP A 99 20.02 -19.10 -8.46
C TRP A 99 20.12 -19.49 -6.98
N SER A 100 20.88 -18.71 -6.21
CA SER A 100 21.20 -19.04 -4.81
C SER A 100 20.00 -18.87 -3.86
N ARG A 101 19.12 -17.90 -4.11
CA ARG A 101 17.95 -17.63 -3.25
C ARG A 101 16.72 -18.45 -3.63
N TYR A 102 16.53 -18.73 -4.92
CA TYR A 102 15.28 -19.26 -5.43
C TYR A 102 15.46 -20.55 -6.22
N THR A 103 16.10 -20.51 -7.39
CA THR A 103 15.99 -21.65 -8.32
C THR A 103 16.69 -22.91 -7.81
N ARG A 104 17.77 -22.80 -7.04
CA ARG A 104 18.49 -23.97 -6.48
C ARG A 104 17.63 -24.76 -5.49
N THR A 105 16.81 -24.08 -4.69
CA THR A 105 16.04 -24.72 -3.60
C THR A 105 14.54 -24.72 -3.85
N TRP A 106 14.07 -24.21 -5.00
CA TRP A 106 12.66 -24.00 -5.31
C TRP A 106 11.80 -25.24 -5.06
N GLU A 107 12.17 -26.37 -5.66
CA GLU A 107 11.45 -27.63 -5.52
C GLU A 107 11.42 -28.14 -4.08
N SER A 108 12.57 -28.08 -3.38
CA SER A 108 12.65 -28.47 -1.97
C SER A 108 11.79 -27.59 -1.07
N THR A 109 11.80 -26.26 -1.29
CA THR A 109 11.00 -25.31 -0.53
C THR A 109 9.51 -25.57 -0.78
N CYS A 110 9.07 -25.68 -2.03
CA CYS A 110 7.66 -25.98 -2.33
C CYS A 110 7.21 -27.30 -1.71
N THR A 111 8.04 -28.36 -1.78
CA THR A 111 7.72 -29.67 -1.20
C THR A 111 7.59 -29.60 0.33
N LEU A 112 8.55 -28.96 1.01
CA LEU A 112 8.55 -28.85 2.48
C LEU A 112 7.39 -28.02 3.03
N HIS A 113 6.89 -27.05 2.26
CA HIS A 113 5.74 -26.23 2.64
C HIS A 113 4.39 -26.78 2.15
N GLY A 114 4.37 -28.01 1.60
CA GLY A 114 3.13 -28.62 1.09
C GLY A 114 2.53 -27.90 -0.12
N LEU A 115 3.34 -27.13 -0.83
CA LEU A 115 2.96 -26.38 -2.04
C LEU A 115 3.22 -27.20 -3.30
N THR A 116 3.05 -28.52 -3.25
CA THR A 116 3.11 -29.43 -4.41
C THR A 116 1.86 -30.29 -4.48
N ALA A 117 1.52 -30.81 -5.66
CA ALA A 117 0.41 -31.76 -5.82
C ALA A 117 0.93 -33.11 -6.31
N THR A 118 0.39 -34.22 -5.80
CA THR A 118 0.76 -35.57 -6.26
C THR A 118 -0.32 -36.13 -7.19
N LEU A 119 0.09 -36.62 -8.36
CA LEU A 119 -0.81 -37.25 -9.33
C LEU A 119 -0.13 -38.50 -9.90
N GLY A 120 -0.70 -39.69 -9.62
CA GLY A 120 -0.22 -40.96 -10.18
C GLY A 120 1.25 -41.26 -9.90
N GLY A 121 1.75 -40.92 -8.72
CA GLY A 121 3.16 -41.11 -8.32
C GLY A 121 4.13 -40.03 -8.80
N ARG A 122 3.66 -39.03 -9.57
CA ARG A 122 4.47 -37.86 -9.96
C ARG A 122 4.13 -36.66 -9.07
N THR A 123 5.16 -35.97 -8.58
CA THR A 123 5.01 -34.71 -7.83
C THR A 123 5.03 -33.54 -8.80
N LEU A 124 3.92 -32.81 -8.87
CA LEU A 124 3.77 -31.58 -9.61
C LEU A 124 4.21 -30.41 -8.73
N THR A 125 5.24 -29.70 -9.18
CA THR A 125 5.79 -28.53 -8.51
C THR A 125 5.31 -27.25 -9.20
N PRO A 126 5.01 -26.18 -8.43
CA PRO A 126 4.73 -24.87 -9.00
C PRO A 126 5.89 -24.41 -9.87
N THR A 127 5.60 -23.71 -10.95
CA THR A 127 6.63 -23.26 -11.89
C THR A 127 7.00 -21.81 -11.62
N LEU A 128 8.28 -21.56 -11.35
CA LEU A 128 8.84 -20.22 -11.20
C LEU A 128 9.11 -19.65 -12.60
N ARG A 129 8.23 -18.76 -13.08
CA ARG A 129 8.30 -18.19 -14.44
C ARG A 129 9.39 -17.14 -14.57
N THR A 130 9.36 -16.13 -13.71
CA THR A 130 10.29 -15.01 -13.75
C THR A 130 10.71 -14.60 -12.36
N VAL A 131 11.98 -14.21 -12.21
CA VAL A 131 12.53 -13.65 -10.98
C VAL A 131 13.14 -12.30 -11.28
N THR A 132 12.62 -11.25 -10.66
CA THR A 132 13.18 -9.90 -10.73
C THR A 132 13.85 -9.57 -9.41
N ILE A 133 15.18 -9.47 -9.40
CA ILE A 133 15.95 -9.09 -8.22
C ILE A 133 16.05 -7.57 -8.17
N GLY A 134 15.52 -6.98 -7.09
CA GLY A 134 15.61 -5.55 -6.84
C GLY A 134 16.70 -5.20 -5.85
N LYS A 135 16.70 -3.93 -5.41
CA LYS A 135 17.62 -3.46 -4.35
C LYS A 135 17.19 -3.98 -2.97
N THR A 136 15.92 -3.80 -2.65
CA THR A 136 15.30 -4.16 -1.35
C THR A 136 14.14 -5.14 -1.50
N THR A 137 13.68 -5.34 -2.73
CA THR A 137 12.46 -6.08 -3.03
C THR A 137 12.70 -7.00 -4.22
N ASP A 138 12.42 -8.29 -4.05
CA ASP A 138 12.48 -9.30 -5.11
C ASP A 138 11.05 -9.66 -5.51
N VAL A 139 10.79 -9.82 -6.81
CA VAL A 139 9.45 -10.17 -7.34
C VAL A 139 9.52 -11.47 -8.11
N LEU A 140 8.71 -12.44 -7.71
CA LEU A 140 8.57 -13.75 -8.35
C LEU A 140 7.21 -13.84 -9.05
N ALA A 141 7.20 -14.28 -10.30
CA ALA A 141 5.99 -14.72 -10.97
C ALA A 141 5.94 -16.26 -10.93
N VAL A 142 4.88 -16.79 -10.34
CA VAL A 142 4.73 -18.22 -10.07
C VAL A 142 3.44 -18.71 -10.69
N ARG A 143 3.50 -19.82 -11.41
CA ARG A 143 2.30 -20.54 -11.83
C ARG A 143 2.09 -21.72 -10.89
N ILE A 144 0.96 -21.72 -10.21
CA ILE A 144 0.59 -22.75 -9.23
C ILE A 144 0.08 -24.01 -9.91
N VAL A 145 0.10 -25.12 -9.20
CA VAL A 145 -0.39 -26.41 -9.72
C VAL A 145 -1.91 -26.54 -9.49
N THR A 146 -2.56 -27.36 -10.32
CA THR A 146 -3.99 -27.66 -10.19
C THR A 146 -4.29 -28.22 -8.80
N GLY A 147 -5.36 -27.74 -8.17
CA GLY A 147 -5.74 -28.10 -6.81
C GLY A 147 -5.23 -27.15 -5.73
N GLN A 148 -4.31 -26.23 -6.06
CA GLN A 148 -3.89 -25.15 -5.15
C GLN A 148 -4.73 -23.89 -5.32
N SER A 149 -4.85 -23.15 -4.23
CA SER A 149 -5.43 -21.83 -4.17
C SER A 149 -4.43 -20.80 -3.66
N VAL A 150 -4.74 -19.52 -3.87
CA VAL A 150 -3.98 -18.40 -3.27
C VAL A 150 -3.97 -18.51 -1.74
N ALA A 151 -5.06 -19.00 -1.14
CA ALA A 151 -5.18 -19.18 0.30
C ALA A 151 -4.18 -20.20 0.85
N ASP A 152 -3.87 -21.27 0.10
CA ASP A 152 -2.86 -22.26 0.52
C ASP A 152 -1.46 -21.65 0.57
N TRP A 153 -1.16 -20.74 -0.35
CA TRP A 153 0.07 -19.97 -0.34
C TRP A 153 0.10 -18.94 0.79
N HIS A 154 -1.01 -18.27 1.06
CA HIS A 154 -1.11 -17.33 2.17
C HIS A 154 -0.85 -17.99 3.53
N LYS A 155 -1.36 -19.21 3.77
CA LYS A 155 -1.09 -19.99 4.99
C LYS A 155 0.41 -20.24 5.23
N GLN A 156 1.20 -20.28 4.17
CA GLN A 156 2.64 -20.52 4.24
C GLN A 156 3.48 -19.23 4.20
N SER A 157 2.85 -18.04 4.21
CA SER A 157 3.54 -16.76 4.04
C SER A 157 4.71 -16.59 5.02
N ASP A 158 4.47 -16.72 6.33
CA ASP A 158 5.51 -16.54 7.36
C ASP A 158 6.66 -17.56 7.20
N ALA A 159 6.30 -18.81 6.90
CA ALA A 159 7.27 -19.89 6.71
C ALA A 159 8.13 -19.69 5.44
N LEU A 160 7.52 -19.22 4.35
CA LEU A 160 8.20 -18.86 3.11
C LEU A 160 9.09 -17.63 3.28
N ALA A 161 8.63 -16.61 4.02
CA ALA A 161 9.42 -15.43 4.35
C ALA A 161 10.69 -15.84 5.13
N ALA A 162 10.57 -16.72 6.12
CA ALA A 162 11.70 -17.28 6.85
C ALA A 162 12.64 -18.10 5.95
N ALA A 163 12.09 -19.01 5.13
CA ALA A 163 12.87 -19.85 4.22
C ALA A 163 13.70 -19.02 3.22
N TRP A 164 13.12 -17.94 2.70
CA TRP A 164 13.78 -17.05 1.75
C TRP A 164 14.52 -15.87 2.40
N ARG A 165 14.58 -15.80 3.74
CA ARG A 165 15.21 -14.72 4.52
C ARG A 165 14.71 -13.34 4.11
N ALA A 166 13.41 -13.18 4.01
CA ALA A 166 12.73 -11.92 3.75
C ALA A 166 12.08 -11.43 5.05
N ASP A 167 12.14 -10.13 5.30
CA ASP A 167 11.46 -9.51 6.44
C ASP A 167 9.94 -9.57 6.26
N ARG A 168 9.47 -9.54 5.02
CA ARG A 168 8.06 -9.61 4.67
C ARG A 168 7.84 -10.24 3.30
N ILE A 169 6.71 -10.91 3.14
CA ILE A 169 6.21 -11.43 1.86
C ILE A 169 4.80 -10.88 1.60
N SER A 170 4.50 -10.61 0.34
CA SER A 170 3.14 -10.31 -0.13
C SER A 170 2.84 -11.20 -1.33
N ILE A 171 1.71 -11.89 -1.30
CA ILE A 171 1.28 -12.85 -2.32
C ILE A 171 -0.01 -12.33 -2.94
N THR A 172 -0.04 -12.15 -4.25
CA THR A 172 -1.20 -11.61 -4.96
C THR A 172 -1.51 -12.46 -6.18
N ALA A 173 -2.78 -12.74 -6.45
CA ALA A 173 -3.20 -13.37 -7.70
C ALA A 173 -3.12 -12.35 -8.84
N THR A 174 -2.49 -12.74 -9.95
CA THR A 174 -2.40 -11.88 -11.16
C THR A 174 -3.36 -12.31 -12.25
N SER A 175 -3.56 -13.61 -12.39
CA SER A 175 -4.58 -14.25 -13.22
C SER A 175 -4.93 -15.61 -12.61
N PRO A 176 -6.00 -16.28 -13.07
CA PRO A 176 -6.27 -17.65 -12.62
C PRO A 176 -5.04 -18.54 -12.78
N GLY A 177 -4.60 -19.17 -11.67
CA GLY A 177 -3.41 -20.04 -11.64
C GLY A 177 -2.05 -19.33 -11.65
N GLU A 178 -1.99 -17.99 -11.61
CA GLU A 178 -0.73 -17.25 -11.56
C GLU A 178 -0.66 -16.27 -10.38
N LEU A 179 0.41 -16.38 -9.61
CA LEU A 179 0.70 -15.56 -8.44
C LEU A 179 1.91 -14.65 -8.68
N ARG A 180 1.86 -13.46 -8.08
CA ARG A 180 3.00 -12.59 -7.87
C ARG A 180 3.35 -12.61 -6.39
N ILE A 181 4.58 -13.04 -6.10
CA ILE A 181 5.16 -13.04 -4.77
C ILE A 181 6.19 -11.92 -4.69
N THR A 182 5.96 -10.98 -3.79
CA THR A 182 6.86 -9.85 -3.52
C THR A 182 7.55 -10.10 -2.20
N LEU A 183 8.87 -10.27 -2.22
CA LEU A 183 9.70 -10.46 -1.03
C LEU A 183 10.42 -9.15 -0.70
N MET A 184 10.25 -8.68 0.53
CA MET A 184 10.88 -7.47 1.04
C MET A 184 11.95 -7.83 2.04
N ARG A 185 13.16 -7.32 1.84
CA ARG A 185 14.35 -7.60 2.66
C ARG A 185 14.86 -6.38 3.42
N ALA A 186 14.09 -5.30 3.33
CA ALA A 186 14.23 -4.09 4.12
C ALA A 186 12.86 -3.42 4.14
N ASP A 187 12.47 -2.82 5.26
CA ASP A 187 11.24 -2.06 5.34
C ASP A 187 11.42 -0.70 4.65
N VAL A 188 10.89 -0.59 3.42
CA VAL A 188 10.91 0.66 2.64
C VAL A 188 10.05 1.76 3.25
N LEU A 189 9.19 1.41 4.20
CA LEU A 189 8.34 2.32 4.94
C LEU A 189 8.85 2.57 6.36
N ALA A 190 10.08 2.16 6.71
CA ALA A 190 10.63 2.40 8.06
C ALA A 190 10.80 3.90 8.35
N GLU A 191 11.33 4.64 7.37
CA GLU A 191 11.63 6.07 7.52
C GLU A 191 10.37 6.94 7.34
N PRO A 192 10.24 8.04 8.12
CA PRO A 192 9.19 9.03 7.91
C PRO A 192 9.24 9.64 6.49
N ILE A 193 8.07 9.79 5.86
CA ILE A 193 7.96 10.43 4.55
C ILE A 193 7.47 11.86 4.75
N VAL A 194 8.26 12.86 4.33
CA VAL A 194 7.88 14.27 4.45
C VAL A 194 6.65 14.59 3.59
N LEU A 195 5.75 15.43 4.10
CA LEU A 195 4.63 15.97 3.33
C LEU A 195 5.13 16.84 2.16
N PRO A 196 4.81 16.52 0.90
CA PRO A 196 5.01 17.45 -0.20
C PRO A 196 3.99 18.59 -0.11
N MET A 197 4.39 19.72 0.51
CA MET A 197 3.51 20.88 0.74
C MET A 197 2.85 21.36 -0.57
N PRO A 198 1.51 21.31 -0.68
CA PRO A 198 0.82 21.69 -1.90
C PRO A 198 0.91 23.20 -2.15
N ALA A 199 0.84 23.60 -3.43
CA ALA A 199 0.66 24.98 -3.84
C ALA A 199 -0.83 25.31 -4.06
N PRO A 200 -1.26 26.59 -4.04
CA PRO A 200 -2.64 26.99 -4.28
C PRO A 200 -3.18 26.55 -5.64
N ALA A 201 -2.30 26.42 -6.63
CA ALA A 201 -2.62 25.96 -7.97
C ALA A 201 -2.44 24.44 -8.16
N THR A 202 -2.07 23.69 -7.11
CA THR A 202 -1.92 22.23 -7.22
C THR A 202 -3.28 21.61 -7.58
N PRO A 203 -3.38 20.84 -8.68
CA PRO A 203 -4.62 20.19 -9.07
C PRO A 203 -4.99 19.13 -8.03
N VAL A 204 -6.27 19.09 -7.66
CA VAL A 204 -6.80 18.14 -6.67
C VAL A 204 -7.76 17.19 -7.35
N ASP A 205 -7.43 15.91 -7.33
CA ASP A 205 -8.34 14.84 -7.68
C ASP A 205 -8.97 14.27 -6.40
N LEU A 206 -10.25 14.56 -6.18
CA LEU A 206 -11.00 14.14 -5.00
C LEU A 206 -11.28 12.62 -4.96
N ALA A 207 -11.12 11.92 -6.09
CA ALA A 207 -11.18 10.46 -6.14
C ALA A 207 -9.81 9.81 -5.83
N LEU A 208 -8.71 10.56 -5.83
CA LEU A 208 -7.35 10.03 -5.69
C LEU A 208 -6.45 10.95 -4.83
N VAL A 209 -6.92 11.32 -3.64
CA VAL A 209 -6.21 12.24 -2.74
C VAL A 209 -4.92 11.59 -2.24
N ARG A 210 -3.78 12.25 -2.42
CA ARG A 210 -2.47 11.73 -2.00
C ARG A 210 -2.28 11.91 -0.49
N VAL A 211 -2.06 10.82 0.23
CA VAL A 211 -1.95 10.79 1.70
C VAL A 211 -0.59 10.23 2.15
N GLY A 212 0.17 9.61 1.25
CA GLY A 212 1.48 9.07 1.59
C GLY A 212 2.09 8.22 0.49
N ILE A 213 2.80 7.15 0.88
CA ILE A 213 3.49 6.22 -0.02
C ILE A 213 3.12 4.77 0.30
N THR A 214 3.06 3.94 -0.73
CA THR A 214 2.79 2.49 -0.62
C THR A 214 4.10 1.70 -0.46
N GLU A 215 4.00 0.44 -0.04
CA GLU A 215 5.17 -0.45 0.01
C GLU A 215 5.89 -0.65 -1.34
N THR A 216 5.23 -0.33 -2.46
CA THR A 216 5.83 -0.36 -3.80
C THR A 216 6.38 1.00 -4.24
N ARG A 217 6.46 1.98 -3.33
CA ARG A 217 6.93 3.36 -3.56
C ARG A 217 6.09 4.17 -4.56
N HIS A 218 4.80 3.83 -4.68
CA HIS A 218 3.83 4.65 -5.39
C HIS A 218 3.12 5.58 -4.42
N TRP A 219 2.43 6.60 -4.94
CA TRP A 219 1.56 7.42 -4.12
C TRP A 219 0.47 6.57 -3.48
N TRP A 220 0.33 6.68 -2.16
CA TRP A 220 -0.86 6.19 -1.47
C TRP A 220 -1.99 7.19 -1.72
N GLN A 221 -3.02 6.73 -2.41
CA GLN A 221 -4.19 7.52 -2.79
C GLN A 221 -5.42 7.04 -2.01
N VAL A 222 -6.13 7.97 -1.38
CA VAL A 222 -7.37 7.72 -0.64
C VAL A 222 -8.51 8.40 -1.39
N PRO A 223 -9.55 7.67 -1.81
CA PRO A 223 -10.69 8.28 -2.47
C PRO A 223 -11.60 8.94 -1.43
N LEU A 224 -12.01 10.19 -1.70
CA LEU A 224 -13.01 10.90 -0.90
C LEU A 224 -14.33 11.00 -1.64
N LEU A 225 -14.32 11.42 -2.90
CA LEU A 225 -15.53 11.54 -3.70
C LEU A 225 -16.16 10.16 -3.90
N GLY A 226 -17.40 9.98 -3.44
CA GLY A 226 -18.10 8.69 -3.55
C GLY A 226 -17.73 7.67 -2.49
N HIS A 227 -16.95 8.05 -1.46
CA HIS A 227 -16.46 7.14 -0.44
C HIS A 227 -16.55 7.70 0.99
N HIS A 228 -16.59 6.78 1.95
CA HIS A 228 -16.40 7.05 3.37
C HIS A 228 -15.17 6.29 3.87
N VAL A 229 -14.40 6.92 4.76
CA VAL A 229 -13.10 6.42 5.22
C VAL A 229 -13.15 6.21 6.73
N LEU A 230 -12.82 5.00 7.18
CA LEU A 230 -12.57 4.69 8.59
C LEU A 230 -11.07 4.48 8.82
N ILE A 231 -10.52 5.14 9.83
CA ILE A 231 -9.12 5.01 10.24
C ILE A 231 -9.09 4.45 11.66
N ALA A 232 -8.60 3.23 11.84
CA ALA A 232 -8.44 2.62 13.14
C ALA A 232 -6.95 2.56 13.52
N GLY A 233 -6.62 2.85 14.77
CA GLY A 233 -5.26 2.69 15.27
C GLY A 233 -5.10 3.12 16.71
N ALA A 234 -4.24 2.45 17.44
CA ALA A 234 -3.93 2.77 18.83
C ALA A 234 -3.38 4.21 19.01
N THR A 235 -3.28 4.68 20.25
CA THR A 235 -2.60 5.94 20.57
C THR A 235 -1.16 5.91 20.06
N GLY A 236 -0.72 7.00 19.42
CA GLY A 236 0.60 7.08 18.78
C GLY A 236 0.76 6.25 17.50
N ALA A 237 -0.30 5.65 16.95
CA ALA A 237 -0.20 4.88 15.69
C ALA A 237 -0.05 5.77 14.43
N GLY A 238 -0.22 7.09 14.55
CA GLY A 238 -0.13 8.06 13.44
C GLY A 238 -1.47 8.41 12.78
N LYS A 239 -2.60 8.28 13.49
CA LYS A 239 -3.93 8.69 12.99
C LYS A 239 -3.96 10.17 12.56
N GLY A 240 -3.44 11.06 13.40
CA GLY A 240 -3.32 12.49 13.08
C GLY A 240 -2.55 12.72 11.78
N SER A 241 -1.46 11.99 11.53
CA SER A 241 -0.71 12.07 10.27
C SER A 241 -1.54 11.68 9.05
N VAL A 242 -2.41 10.67 9.15
CA VAL A 242 -3.34 10.30 8.06
C VAL A 242 -4.36 11.42 7.82
N LEU A 243 -5.00 11.91 8.89
CA LEU A 243 -6.00 12.98 8.82
C LEU A 243 -5.40 14.26 8.21
N TRP A 244 -4.25 14.69 8.71
CA TRP A 244 -3.57 15.89 8.23
C TRP A 244 -3.02 15.73 6.81
N SER A 245 -2.52 14.55 6.44
CA SER A 245 -2.10 14.26 5.06
C SER A 245 -3.29 14.37 4.09
N LEU A 246 -4.46 13.89 4.51
CA LEU A 246 -5.69 14.00 3.73
C LEU A 246 -6.16 15.46 3.63
N ILE A 247 -6.16 16.20 4.75
CA ILE A 247 -6.47 17.64 4.78
C ILE A 247 -5.53 18.41 3.86
N ALA A 248 -4.22 18.15 3.92
CA ALA A 248 -3.23 18.75 3.03
C ALA A 248 -3.54 18.43 1.56
N GLY A 249 -3.85 17.18 1.24
CA GLY A 249 -4.19 16.74 -0.11
C GLY A 249 -5.42 17.44 -0.71
N ILE A 250 -6.37 17.87 0.11
CA ILE A 250 -7.57 18.62 -0.33
C ILE A 250 -7.50 20.13 -0.08
N ALA A 251 -6.45 20.64 0.59
CA ALA A 251 -6.35 22.05 0.98
C ALA A 251 -6.50 23.04 -0.19
N PRO A 252 -5.94 22.79 -1.40
CA PRO A 252 -6.20 23.67 -2.55
C PRO A 252 -7.69 23.71 -2.94
N ALA A 253 -8.41 22.59 -2.86
CA ALA A 253 -9.85 22.52 -3.16
C ALA A 253 -10.71 23.18 -2.07
N VAL A 254 -10.25 23.20 -0.82
CA VAL A 254 -10.87 23.98 0.26
C VAL A 254 -10.75 25.48 -0.04
N LYS A 255 -9.56 25.94 -0.43
CA LYS A 255 -9.30 27.34 -0.74
C LYS A 255 -10.13 27.87 -1.91
N THR A 256 -10.36 27.06 -2.95
CA THR A 256 -11.21 27.45 -4.09
C THR A 256 -12.70 27.37 -3.78
N GLY A 257 -13.10 26.77 -2.65
CA GLY A 257 -14.48 26.54 -2.28
C GLY A 257 -15.12 25.34 -2.97
N LEU A 258 -14.34 24.48 -3.64
CA LEU A 258 -14.80 23.21 -4.22
C LEU A 258 -15.09 22.16 -3.13
N VAL A 259 -14.39 22.26 -2.00
CA VAL A 259 -14.59 21.43 -0.80
C VAL A 259 -14.98 22.30 0.38
N ARG A 260 -15.98 21.85 1.16
CA ARG A 260 -16.30 22.36 2.49
C ARG A 260 -15.87 21.32 3.51
N LEU A 261 -14.83 21.66 4.27
CA LEU A 261 -14.27 20.80 5.31
C LEU A 261 -14.97 21.09 6.64
N CYS A 262 -15.71 20.12 7.16
CA CYS A 262 -16.37 20.18 8.47
C CYS A 262 -15.62 19.25 9.42
N VAL A 263 -15.20 19.75 10.58
CA VAL A 263 -14.33 19.01 11.50
C VAL A 263 -14.98 18.90 12.87
N ILE A 264 -15.02 17.68 13.40
CA ILE A 264 -15.53 17.33 14.72
C ILE A 264 -14.37 16.71 15.52
N ASP A 265 -13.85 17.46 16.49
CA ASP A 265 -12.73 17.06 17.36
C ASP A 265 -13.18 17.09 18.83
N PRO A 266 -13.92 16.08 19.28
CA PRO A 266 -14.57 16.06 20.60
C PRO A 266 -13.58 15.94 21.77
N LYS A 267 -12.27 15.88 21.50
CA LYS A 267 -11.19 15.85 22.51
C LYS A 267 -10.66 17.26 22.80
N GLY A 268 -11.56 18.25 22.82
CA GLY A 268 -11.22 19.64 23.13
C GLY A 268 -10.44 20.36 22.03
N GLY A 269 -10.44 19.83 20.80
CA GLY A 269 -9.79 20.50 19.66
C GLY A 269 -8.27 20.37 19.60
N MET A 270 -7.67 19.49 20.40
CA MET A 270 -6.21 19.39 20.56
C MET A 270 -5.50 18.86 19.32
N GLU A 271 -6.17 18.04 18.49
CA GLU A 271 -5.54 17.36 17.36
C GLU A 271 -5.70 18.14 16.05
N LEU A 272 -6.87 18.77 15.86
CA LEU A 272 -7.22 19.44 14.60
C LEU A 272 -7.41 20.96 14.73
N GLY A 273 -7.52 21.50 15.95
CA GLY A 273 -7.88 22.91 16.18
C GLY A 273 -6.94 23.93 15.52
N ALA A 274 -5.65 23.61 15.36
CA ALA A 274 -4.69 24.45 14.65
C ALA A 274 -5.07 24.71 13.17
N GLY A 275 -5.93 23.87 12.59
CA GLY A 275 -6.47 24.00 11.23
C GLY A 275 -7.74 24.83 11.11
N ALA A 276 -8.26 25.42 12.19
CA ALA A 276 -9.53 26.14 12.18
C ALA A 276 -9.72 27.13 11.00
N PRO A 277 -8.69 27.88 10.52
CA PRO A 277 -8.85 28.74 9.34
C PRO A 277 -9.20 28.02 8.02
N LEU A 278 -8.92 26.72 7.89
CA LEU A 278 -9.34 25.90 6.74
C LEU A 278 -10.80 25.43 6.86
N PHE A 279 -11.32 25.32 8.10
CA PHE A 279 -12.55 24.59 8.37
C PHE A 279 -13.78 25.47 8.14
N THR A 280 -14.75 24.93 7.42
CA THR A 280 -16.07 25.55 7.21
C THR A 280 -16.85 25.55 8.52
N VAL A 281 -16.83 24.42 9.22
CA VAL A 281 -17.37 24.25 10.57
C VAL A 281 -16.32 23.50 11.39
N PHE A 282 -16.10 23.94 12.63
CA PHE A 282 -15.25 23.27 13.60
C PHE A 282 -16.01 23.14 14.90
N THR A 283 -16.20 21.92 15.37
CA THR A 283 -16.78 21.63 16.70
C THR A 283 -15.73 20.88 17.51
N HIS A 284 -15.60 21.26 18.78
CA HIS A 284 -14.62 20.66 19.70
C HIS A 284 -15.31 19.87 20.83
N ASP A 285 -16.64 19.82 20.77
CA ASP A 285 -17.52 19.28 21.78
C ASP A 285 -18.60 18.40 21.11
N ALA A 286 -18.92 17.27 21.73
CA ALA A 286 -19.97 16.36 21.29
C ALA A 286 -21.35 16.86 21.75
N THR A 287 -21.68 18.11 21.43
CA THR A 287 -22.87 18.83 21.92
C THR A 287 -23.81 19.21 20.77
N ASP A 288 -24.78 20.09 21.05
CA ASP A 288 -25.77 20.63 20.12
C ASP A 288 -25.16 21.17 18.81
N THR A 289 -23.92 21.70 18.83
CA THR A 289 -23.25 22.21 17.63
C THR A 289 -22.95 21.10 16.62
N THR A 290 -22.45 19.96 17.12
CA THR A 290 -22.19 18.77 16.31
C THR A 290 -23.51 18.19 15.78
N LEU A 291 -24.55 18.16 16.62
CA LEU A 291 -25.87 17.68 16.22
C LEU A 291 -26.49 18.55 15.12
N GLU A 292 -26.42 19.87 15.27
CA GLU A 292 -26.91 20.82 14.28
C GLU A 292 -26.17 20.71 12.95
N LEU A 293 -24.83 20.55 12.99
CA LEU A 293 -24.04 20.27 11.79
C LEU A 293 -24.53 19.00 11.07
N LEU A 294 -24.74 17.91 11.81
CA LEU A 294 -25.21 16.64 11.23
C LEU A 294 -26.62 16.78 10.62
N ARG A 295 -27.53 17.48 11.29
CA ARG A 295 -28.88 17.78 10.77
C ARG A 295 -28.80 18.56 9.46
N GLN A 296 -28.00 19.62 9.42
CA GLN A 296 -27.81 20.44 8.22
C GLN A 296 -27.23 19.62 7.05
N LEU A 297 -26.26 18.76 7.32
CA LEU A 297 -25.68 17.87 6.31
C LEU A 297 -26.72 16.89 5.76
N VAL A 298 -27.58 16.32 6.62
CA VAL A 298 -28.69 15.45 6.19
C VAL A 298 -29.72 16.23 5.36
N THR A 299 -30.03 17.48 5.70
CA THR A 299 -30.88 18.34 4.87
C THR A 299 -30.28 18.56 3.47
N VAL A 300 -28.98 18.87 3.40
CA VAL A 300 -28.25 18.99 2.11
C VAL A 300 -28.28 17.67 1.35
N MET A 301 -28.06 16.55 2.04
CA MET A 301 -28.10 15.21 1.48
C MET A 301 -29.43 14.93 0.78
N HIS A 302 -30.56 15.17 1.47
CA HIS A 302 -31.90 14.93 0.92
C HIS A 302 -32.22 15.87 -0.24
N ALA A 303 -31.87 17.16 -0.13
CA ALA A 303 -32.08 18.12 -1.22
C ALA A 303 -31.32 17.71 -2.49
N ARG A 304 -30.05 17.28 -2.35
CA ARG A 304 -29.26 16.79 -3.48
C ARG A 304 -29.78 15.45 -4.01
N ALA A 305 -30.11 14.51 -3.13
CA ALA A 305 -30.65 13.21 -3.54
C ALA A 305 -31.92 13.37 -4.39
N ASN A 306 -32.83 14.26 -4.00
CA ASN A 306 -34.05 14.52 -4.75
C ASN A 306 -33.78 15.14 -6.13
N ARG A 307 -32.82 16.07 -6.23
CA ARG A 307 -32.47 16.72 -7.49
C ARG A 307 -31.67 15.82 -8.44
N LEU A 308 -30.80 14.95 -7.91
CA LEU A 308 -29.96 14.07 -8.71
C LEU A 308 -30.66 12.74 -9.07
N ARG A 309 -31.77 12.40 -8.41
CA ARG A 309 -32.56 11.19 -8.66
C ARG A 309 -32.93 11.09 -10.15
N GLY A 310 -32.49 10.01 -10.79
CA GLY A 310 -32.74 9.77 -12.22
C GLY A 310 -31.85 10.54 -13.20
N HIS A 311 -30.98 11.43 -12.72
CA HIS A 311 -30.12 12.26 -13.57
C HIS A 311 -28.65 11.86 -13.53
N THR A 312 -28.09 11.62 -12.34
CA THR A 312 -26.70 11.16 -12.17
C THR A 312 -26.58 10.19 -11.02
N ARG A 313 -25.60 9.29 -11.11
CA ARG A 313 -25.27 8.32 -10.06
C ARG A 313 -24.28 8.86 -9.03
N LEU A 314 -23.55 9.94 -9.36
CA LEU A 314 -22.55 10.55 -8.50
C LEU A 314 -22.53 12.07 -8.69
N HIS A 315 -22.55 12.80 -7.57
CA HIS A 315 -22.41 14.25 -7.53
C HIS A 315 -21.06 14.69 -8.10
N THR A 316 -21.08 15.74 -8.92
CA THR A 316 -19.86 16.41 -9.39
C THR A 316 -19.69 17.71 -8.61
N PRO A 317 -18.68 17.83 -7.74
CA PRO A 317 -18.47 19.04 -6.95
C PRO A 317 -18.27 20.28 -7.81
N THR A 318 -18.89 21.39 -7.41
CA THR A 318 -18.67 22.73 -7.98
C THR A 318 -18.52 23.73 -6.85
N THR A 319 -18.11 24.97 -7.13
CA THR A 319 -17.99 26.01 -6.09
C THR A 319 -19.34 26.43 -5.50
N SER A 320 -20.44 26.31 -6.27
CA SER A 320 -21.81 26.52 -5.79
C SER A 320 -22.36 25.29 -5.06
N GLU A 321 -21.92 24.09 -5.45
CA GLU A 321 -22.34 22.83 -4.84
C GLU A 321 -21.12 21.97 -4.45
N PRO A 322 -20.43 22.36 -3.37
CA PRO A 322 -19.16 21.74 -3.01
C PRO A 322 -19.31 20.31 -2.48
N LEU A 323 -18.22 19.57 -2.50
CA LEU A 323 -18.10 18.34 -1.71
C LEU A 323 -18.01 18.70 -0.23
N PHE A 324 -18.86 18.10 0.60
CA PHE A 324 -18.69 18.19 2.05
C PHE A 324 -17.80 17.03 2.51
N VAL A 325 -16.69 17.35 3.16
CA VAL A 325 -15.82 16.36 3.81
C VAL A 325 -15.96 16.56 5.31
N VAL A 326 -16.53 15.56 5.99
CA VAL A 326 -16.76 15.55 7.44
C VAL A 326 -15.65 14.73 8.08
N VAL A 327 -14.73 15.39 8.79
CA VAL A 327 -13.65 14.72 9.52
C VAL A 327 -14.04 14.61 10.99
N ILE A 328 -13.97 13.40 11.53
CA ILE A 328 -14.24 13.10 12.94
C ILE A 328 -12.97 12.48 13.52
N ASP A 329 -12.28 13.19 14.43
CA ASP A 329 -11.01 12.72 15.01
C ASP A 329 -11.19 11.45 15.86
N GLU A 330 -12.27 11.41 16.62
CA GLU A 330 -12.63 10.25 17.42
C GLU A 330 -14.14 10.03 17.33
N ILE A 331 -14.56 9.08 16.51
CA ILE A 331 -15.98 8.77 16.35
C ILE A 331 -16.56 8.12 17.61
N ALA A 332 -15.75 7.40 18.39
CA ALA A 332 -16.19 6.78 19.63
C ALA A 332 -16.65 7.81 20.68
N ALA A 333 -16.02 8.99 20.68
CA ALA A 333 -16.37 10.07 21.60
C ALA A 333 -17.79 10.61 21.35
N LEU A 334 -18.32 10.47 20.13
CA LEU A 334 -19.70 10.84 19.80
C LEU A 334 -20.76 9.92 20.41
N SER A 335 -20.35 8.73 20.89
CA SER A 335 -21.21 7.83 21.67
C SER A 335 -20.81 7.76 23.15
N ALA A 336 -19.51 7.84 23.46
CA ALA A 336 -18.98 7.65 24.80
C ALA A 336 -19.06 8.90 25.69
N TYR A 337 -18.89 10.10 25.13
CA TYR A 337 -18.86 11.35 25.92
C TYR A 337 -20.20 12.09 25.93
N VAL A 338 -21.18 11.61 25.15
CA VAL A 338 -22.54 12.15 25.14
C VAL A 338 -23.36 11.51 26.25
N THR A 339 -23.67 12.29 27.28
CA THR A 339 -24.43 11.83 28.46
C THR A 339 -25.92 11.68 28.17
N ASP A 340 -26.49 12.55 27.33
CA ASP A 340 -27.89 12.45 26.93
C ASP A 340 -28.09 11.32 25.90
N ARG A 341 -28.81 10.28 26.34
CA ARG A 341 -29.16 9.13 25.51
C ARG A 341 -29.91 9.51 24.23
N LYS A 342 -30.79 10.51 24.26
CA LYS A 342 -31.57 10.95 23.09
C LYS A 342 -30.65 11.58 22.05
N VAL A 343 -29.77 12.48 22.49
CA VAL A 343 -28.77 13.13 21.63
C VAL A 343 -27.86 12.07 21.00
N ARG A 344 -27.34 11.12 21.79
CA ARG A 344 -26.52 10.02 21.28
C ARG A 344 -27.23 9.21 20.20
N THR A 345 -28.46 8.79 20.46
CA THR A 345 -29.26 8.04 19.49
C THR A 345 -29.52 8.83 18.22
N GLU A 346 -29.76 10.14 18.33
CA GLU A 346 -29.95 10.99 17.15
C GLU A 346 -28.66 11.16 16.33
N ILE A 347 -27.51 11.37 16.99
CA ILE A 347 -26.20 11.40 16.32
C ILE A 347 -25.95 10.10 15.55
N GLU A 348 -26.19 8.94 16.18
CA GLU A 348 -26.05 7.63 15.55
C GLU A 348 -26.97 7.47 14.33
N GLN A 349 -28.22 7.93 14.42
CA GLN A 349 -29.18 7.91 13.31
C GLN A 349 -28.73 8.81 12.16
N LEU A 350 -28.33 10.05 12.44
CA LEU A 350 -27.89 11.01 11.42
C LEU A 350 -26.60 10.54 10.73
N LEU A 351 -25.60 10.08 11.50
CA LEU A 351 -24.38 9.50 10.95
C LEU A 351 -24.67 8.24 10.11
N GLY A 352 -25.59 7.38 10.57
CA GLY A 352 -26.02 6.21 9.82
C GLY A 352 -26.64 6.56 8.47
N LEU A 353 -27.48 7.60 8.43
CA LEU A 353 -28.05 8.15 7.19
C LEU A 353 -26.96 8.68 6.26
N LEU A 354 -26.05 9.51 6.77
CA LEU A 354 -24.96 10.08 5.99
C LEU A 354 -24.03 9.00 5.42
N LEU A 355 -23.65 8.00 6.22
CA LEU A 355 -22.79 6.90 5.77
C LEU A 355 -23.49 5.98 4.75
N SER A 356 -24.80 5.83 4.84
CA SER A 356 -25.56 4.97 3.94
C SER A 356 -25.84 5.64 2.58
N GLN A 357 -26.14 6.95 2.60
CA GLN A 357 -26.70 7.67 1.44
C GLN A 357 -25.86 8.87 0.98
N GLY A 358 -24.94 9.39 1.81
CA GLY A 358 -24.20 10.62 1.56
C GLY A 358 -23.19 10.54 0.43
N ARG A 359 -22.53 9.37 0.25
CA ARG A 359 -21.43 9.21 -0.73
C ARG A 359 -21.80 9.65 -2.15
N ALA A 360 -23.00 9.30 -2.61
CA ALA A 360 -23.44 9.56 -3.98
C ALA A 360 -23.80 11.04 -4.21
N VAL A 361 -24.15 11.77 -3.15
CA VAL A 361 -24.62 13.16 -3.20
C VAL A 361 -23.55 14.17 -2.75
N GLY A 362 -22.30 13.75 -2.70
CA GLY A 362 -21.17 14.64 -2.41
C GLY A 362 -21.08 15.02 -0.94
N ILE A 363 -21.31 14.06 -0.04
CA ILE A 363 -20.95 14.15 1.37
C ILE A 363 -20.08 12.93 1.70
N SER A 364 -18.89 13.15 2.24
CA SER A 364 -17.92 12.11 2.55
C SER A 364 -17.51 12.21 4.01
N VAL A 365 -17.68 11.14 4.78
CA VAL A 365 -17.26 11.05 6.17
C VAL A 365 -15.89 10.36 6.25
N VAL A 366 -14.96 11.00 6.96
CA VAL A 366 -13.66 10.46 7.36
C VAL A 366 -13.68 10.39 8.88
N ALA A 367 -13.64 9.19 9.44
CA ALA A 367 -13.73 8.98 10.88
C ALA A 367 -12.50 8.23 11.38
N ALA A 368 -11.95 8.64 12.51
CA ALA A 368 -10.91 7.92 13.21
C ALA A 368 -11.43 7.27 14.50
N VAL A 369 -10.88 6.11 14.85
CA VAL A 369 -11.18 5.35 16.07
C VAL A 369 -9.90 4.82 16.72
N GLN A 370 -9.79 4.93 18.04
CA GLN A 370 -8.63 4.44 18.79
C GLN A 370 -8.68 2.93 19.06
N ASP A 371 -9.79 2.42 19.59
CA ASP A 371 -9.95 1.01 19.92
C ASP A 371 -11.23 0.45 19.30
N PRO A 372 -11.13 -0.24 18.14
CA PRO A 372 -12.32 -0.75 17.45
C PRO A 372 -13.05 -1.85 18.23
N ALA A 373 -12.48 -2.38 19.32
CA ALA A 373 -13.08 -3.41 20.16
C ALA A 373 -13.86 -2.85 21.36
N LYS A 374 -13.36 -1.80 22.00
CA LYS A 374 -14.06 -1.14 23.13
C LYS A 374 -15.15 -0.20 22.66
N ASP A 375 -14.97 0.38 21.48
CA ASP A 375 -15.90 1.31 20.89
C ASP A 375 -16.86 0.51 20.00
N THR A 376 -18.06 0.20 20.51
CA THR A 376 -19.11 -0.42 19.69
C THR A 376 -19.46 0.54 18.56
N LEU A 377 -18.83 0.34 17.39
CA LEU A 377 -19.07 1.14 16.19
C LEU A 377 -20.05 0.40 15.26
N PRO A 378 -21.38 0.46 15.49
CA PRO A 378 -22.35 -0.28 14.68
C PRO A 378 -22.30 0.12 13.20
N LEU A 379 -21.80 1.33 12.91
CA LEU A 379 -21.73 1.89 11.57
C LEU A 379 -20.46 1.48 10.78
N ARG A 380 -19.56 0.68 11.37
CA ARG A 380 -18.26 0.31 10.78
C ARG A 380 -18.36 -0.28 9.36
N GLN A 381 -19.38 -1.08 9.13
CA GLN A 381 -19.59 -1.75 7.84
C GLN A 381 -19.96 -0.77 6.71
N LEU A 382 -20.46 0.43 7.05
CA LEU A 382 -20.87 1.44 6.07
C LEU A 382 -19.68 2.23 5.49
N PHE A 383 -18.49 2.11 6.08
CA PHE A 383 -17.28 2.74 5.56
C PHE A 383 -16.69 1.91 4.41
N THR A 384 -16.68 2.50 3.21
CA THR A 384 -16.20 1.85 1.98
C THR A 384 -14.68 1.76 1.88
N VAL A 385 -13.95 2.56 2.66
CA VAL A 385 -12.49 2.54 2.76
C VAL A 385 -12.14 2.36 4.22
N ARG A 386 -11.32 1.36 4.53
CA ARG A 386 -10.91 1.05 5.89
C ARG A 386 -9.39 1.04 5.96
N ILE A 387 -8.84 1.81 6.89
CA ILE A 387 -7.41 1.95 7.12
C ILE A 387 -7.13 1.45 8.53
N GLY A 388 -6.33 0.39 8.64
CA GLY A 388 -5.81 -0.12 9.91
C GLY A 388 -4.36 0.31 10.06
N LEU A 389 -4.10 1.26 10.96
CA LEU A 389 -2.75 1.55 11.45
C LEU A 389 -2.38 0.52 12.54
N ARG A 390 -1.28 0.76 13.28
CA ARG A 390 -0.91 -0.08 14.41
C ARG A 390 -2.09 -0.27 15.39
N LEU A 391 -2.44 -1.53 15.66
CA LEU A 391 -3.47 -1.96 16.60
C LEU A 391 -2.83 -2.77 17.73
N THR A 392 -3.54 -2.99 18.83
CA THR A 392 -2.99 -3.71 20.00
C THR A 392 -3.18 -5.21 19.90
N GLU A 393 -4.25 -5.67 19.22
CA GLU A 393 -4.62 -7.07 19.14
C GLU A 393 -4.91 -7.52 17.71
N ALA A 394 -4.58 -8.78 17.39
CA ALA A 394 -4.82 -9.35 16.07
C ALA A 394 -6.31 -9.38 15.67
N THR A 395 -7.19 -9.58 16.66
CA THR A 395 -8.65 -9.56 16.50
C THR A 395 -9.15 -8.21 15.98
N GLN A 396 -8.56 -7.11 16.43
CA GLN A 396 -8.92 -5.76 15.99
C GLN A 396 -8.62 -5.56 14.49
N THR A 397 -7.58 -6.19 13.96
CA THR A 397 -7.30 -6.17 12.51
C THR A 397 -8.45 -6.78 11.72
N THR A 398 -8.94 -7.95 12.14
CA THR A 398 -10.12 -8.59 11.55
C THR A 398 -11.36 -7.72 11.70
N MET A 399 -11.54 -7.04 12.83
CA MET A 399 -12.69 -6.15 13.04
C MET A 399 -12.71 -4.99 12.04
N VAL A 400 -11.54 -4.42 11.72
CA VAL A 400 -11.42 -3.23 10.86
C VAL A 400 -11.32 -3.61 9.38
N LEU A 401 -10.42 -4.53 9.02
CA LEU A 401 -10.10 -4.86 7.63
C LEU A 401 -10.77 -6.15 7.14
N GLY A 402 -11.41 -6.90 8.04
CA GLY A 402 -12.02 -8.19 7.73
C GLY A 402 -11.04 -9.36 7.81
N GLN A 403 -11.58 -10.58 7.94
CA GLN A 403 -10.78 -11.79 8.12
C GLN A 403 -9.89 -12.07 6.90
N GLY A 404 -10.42 -11.89 5.68
CA GLY A 404 -9.66 -12.09 4.45
C GLY A 404 -8.42 -11.20 4.33
N ALA A 405 -8.47 -9.97 4.86
CA ALA A 405 -7.30 -9.09 4.90
C ALA A 405 -6.23 -9.63 5.86
N ARG A 406 -6.64 -10.10 7.04
CA ARG A 406 -5.73 -10.68 8.04
C ARG A 406 -5.05 -11.93 7.49
N ASP A 407 -5.83 -12.82 6.87
CA ASP A 407 -5.35 -14.05 6.25
C ASP A 407 -4.38 -13.75 5.08
N ALA A 408 -4.60 -12.64 4.36
CA ALA A 408 -3.72 -12.17 3.30
C ALA A 408 -2.44 -11.46 3.82
N GLY A 409 -2.24 -11.37 5.14
CA GLY A 409 -1.03 -10.78 5.75
C GLY A 409 -1.15 -9.31 6.15
N ALA A 410 -2.36 -8.75 6.24
CA ALA A 410 -2.56 -7.46 6.89
C ALA A 410 -2.48 -7.64 8.40
N GLU A 411 -1.31 -7.41 8.99
CA GLU A 411 -1.04 -7.63 10.42
C GLU A 411 -0.85 -6.28 11.12
N CYS A 412 -1.93 -5.59 11.47
CA CYS A 412 -1.86 -4.28 12.12
C CYS A 412 -1.25 -4.37 13.53
N ASP A 413 -1.48 -5.49 14.22
CA ASP A 413 -0.96 -5.83 15.54
C ASP A 413 0.56 -6.04 15.58
N ARG A 414 1.16 -6.30 14.41
CA ARG A 414 2.62 -6.50 14.27
C ARG A 414 3.34 -5.27 13.71
N ILE A 415 2.65 -4.14 13.53
CA ILE A 415 3.29 -2.89 13.09
C ILE A 415 4.15 -2.35 14.25
N PRO A 416 5.45 -2.07 14.04
CA PRO A 416 6.32 -1.54 15.11
C PRO A 416 5.90 -0.16 15.60
N ASP A 417 6.03 0.09 16.91
CA ASP A 417 5.77 1.40 17.54
C ASP A 417 6.60 2.54 16.94
N ALA A 418 7.83 2.23 16.49
CA ALA A 418 8.75 3.19 15.87
C ALA A 418 8.32 3.64 14.45
N THR A 419 7.23 3.10 13.91
CA THR A 419 6.76 3.39 12.55
C THR A 419 5.35 4.01 12.50
N PRO A 420 5.09 5.11 13.23
CA PRO A 420 3.79 5.76 13.18
C PRO A 420 3.44 6.19 11.75
N GLY A 421 2.17 6.05 11.41
CA GLY A 421 1.63 6.32 10.08
C GLY A 421 1.73 5.13 9.11
N VAL A 422 2.43 4.04 9.48
CA VAL A 422 2.36 2.77 8.74
C VAL A 422 1.03 2.06 9.05
N GLY A 423 0.43 1.49 8.02
CA GLY A 423 -0.80 0.73 8.13
C GLY A 423 -1.14 -0.05 6.87
N TYR A 424 -2.38 -0.50 6.82
CA TYR A 424 -2.97 -1.15 5.66
C TYR A 424 -4.27 -0.45 5.29
N MET A 425 -4.47 -0.24 3.99
CA MET A 425 -5.72 0.27 3.45
C MET A 425 -6.43 -0.84 2.67
N MET A 426 -7.72 -0.97 2.89
CA MET A 426 -8.61 -1.78 2.06
C MET A 426 -9.76 -0.90 1.55
N VAL A 427 -10.10 -1.08 0.28
CA VAL A 427 -11.28 -0.47 -0.34
C VAL A 427 -12.30 -1.59 -0.59
N ASP A 428 -13.56 -1.37 -0.26
CA ASP A 428 -14.62 -2.35 -0.49
C ASP A 428 -14.66 -2.78 -1.97
N GLY A 429 -14.76 -4.08 -2.20
CA GLY A 429 -14.68 -4.68 -3.53
C GLY A 429 -13.25 -4.99 -4.01
N THR A 430 -12.21 -4.59 -3.27
CA THR A 430 -10.83 -5.05 -3.52
C THR A 430 -10.50 -6.29 -2.70
N ALA A 431 -9.72 -7.20 -3.28
CA ALA A 431 -9.40 -8.48 -2.65
C ALA A 431 -8.21 -8.43 -1.68
N TYR A 432 -7.44 -7.34 -1.66
CA TYR A 432 -6.19 -7.26 -0.89
C TYR A 432 -6.05 -5.94 -0.17
N ALA A 433 -5.51 -5.99 1.06
CA ALA A 433 -5.13 -4.80 1.79
C ALA A 433 -3.75 -4.33 1.32
N GLN A 434 -3.64 -3.06 0.99
CA GLN A 434 -2.39 -2.44 0.55
C GLN A 434 -1.64 -1.89 1.77
N ARG A 435 -0.37 -2.27 1.95
CA ARG A 435 0.47 -1.65 2.98
C ARG A 435 0.93 -0.26 2.55
N VAL A 436 0.79 0.69 3.47
CA VAL A 436 0.92 2.13 3.21
C VAL A 436 1.61 2.83 4.38
N ARG A 437 2.16 4.02 4.12
CA ARG A 437 2.65 4.96 5.14
C ARG A 437 2.17 6.37 4.83
N ALA A 438 1.55 7.03 5.81
CA ALA A 438 1.15 8.43 5.73
C ALA A 438 2.35 9.37 5.61
N PHE A 439 2.15 10.57 5.07
CA PHE A 439 3.12 11.63 5.26
C PHE A 439 3.23 12.00 6.75
N HIS A 440 4.45 12.28 7.19
CA HIS A 440 4.72 12.89 8.48
C HIS A 440 4.45 14.38 8.36
N VAL A 441 3.31 14.82 8.90
CA VAL A 441 2.89 16.22 8.93
C VAL A 441 3.28 16.81 10.28
N THR A 442 4.08 17.88 10.26
CA THR A 442 4.56 18.58 11.46
C THR A 442 3.66 19.75 11.82
N ASP A 443 3.77 20.27 13.05
CA ASP A 443 3.06 21.49 13.48
C ASP A 443 3.37 22.71 12.60
N HIS A 444 4.60 22.77 12.07
CA HIS A 444 4.99 23.79 11.10
C HIS A 444 4.19 23.64 9.79
N ASP A 445 4.05 22.42 9.29
CA ASP A 445 3.25 22.14 8.10
C ASP A 445 1.78 22.49 8.33
N ILE A 446 1.22 22.15 9.49
CA ILE A 446 -0.16 22.47 9.87
C ILE A 446 -0.38 23.99 9.86
N THR A 447 0.55 24.74 10.47
CA THR A 447 0.51 26.21 10.49
C THR A 447 0.60 26.79 9.07
N ALA A 448 1.48 26.24 8.23
CA ALA A 448 1.61 26.64 6.83
C ALA A 448 0.33 26.35 6.02
N LEU A 449 -0.33 25.20 6.26
CA LEU A 449 -1.60 24.85 5.64
C LEU A 449 -2.70 25.84 6.05
N ALA A 450 -2.83 26.11 7.34
CA ALA A 450 -3.85 27.02 7.89
C ALA A 450 -3.70 28.46 7.40
N THR A 451 -2.47 28.92 7.22
CA THR A 451 -2.20 30.25 6.68
C THR A 451 -2.44 30.33 5.18
N ARG A 452 -2.01 29.33 4.40
CA ARG A 452 -2.02 29.35 2.93
C ARG A 452 -3.37 29.00 2.31
N PHE A 453 -4.16 28.15 2.97
CA PHE A 453 -5.40 27.56 2.45
C PHE A 453 -6.62 27.90 3.30
N ARG A 454 -6.70 29.15 3.75
CA ARG A 454 -7.90 29.67 4.40
C ARG A 454 -9.13 29.45 3.51
N ARG A 455 -10.24 29.06 4.12
CA ARG A 455 -11.50 28.92 3.41
C ARG A 455 -11.96 30.27 2.82
N PRO A 456 -12.74 30.27 1.73
CA PRO A 456 -13.41 31.47 1.26
C PRO A 456 -14.34 32.04 2.34
N PRO A 457 -14.43 33.37 2.47
CA PRO A 457 -15.41 34.00 3.33
C PRO A 457 -16.83 33.58 2.89
N SER A 458 -17.67 33.23 3.85
CA SER A 458 -19.07 32.91 3.59
C SER A 458 -19.77 34.19 3.13
N ARG A 459 -20.41 34.20 1.96
CA ARG A 459 -21.31 35.33 1.60
C ARG A 459 -22.44 35.35 2.63
N PRO A 460 -22.72 36.48 3.30
CA PRO A 460 -23.85 36.57 4.21
C PRO A 460 -25.13 36.27 3.43
N ASN A 461 -25.94 35.35 3.95
CA ASN A 461 -27.23 34.99 3.37
C ASN A 461 -28.14 36.23 3.47
N LYS A 462 -28.54 36.81 2.34
CA LYS A 462 -29.52 37.91 2.29
C LYS A 462 -30.94 37.38 2.55
N THR A 463 -31.19 36.78 3.72
CA THR A 463 -32.54 36.40 4.16
C THR A 463 -32.54 36.26 5.67
N HIS A 464 -32.64 37.40 6.34
CA HIS A 464 -33.50 37.61 7.51
C HIS A 464 -33.53 39.12 7.76
N GLN A 465 -34.43 39.81 7.07
CA GLN A 465 -34.94 41.08 7.57
C GLN A 465 -35.83 40.72 8.78
N PRO A 466 -35.52 41.19 10.00
CA PRO A 466 -36.48 41.07 11.09
C PRO A 466 -37.71 41.90 10.73
N HIS A 467 -38.85 41.23 10.69
CA HIS A 467 -40.15 41.88 10.52
C HIS A 467 -40.44 42.64 11.82
N ASN A 468 -40.07 43.92 11.89
CA ASN A 468 -40.60 44.82 12.90
C ASN A 468 -42.05 45.16 12.51
N THR A 469 -43.01 44.40 13.00
CA THR A 469 -44.39 44.88 13.13
C THR A 469 -44.50 45.52 14.51
N ASP A 470 -44.24 46.83 14.53
CA ASP A 470 -44.46 47.71 15.66
C ASP A 470 -45.98 47.83 15.86
N THR A 471 -46.51 47.15 16.87
CA THR A 471 -47.87 47.34 17.36
C THR A 471 -47.91 48.61 18.20
N GLY A 472 -48.24 49.73 17.55
CA GLY A 472 -48.57 50.98 18.23
C GLY A 472 -49.92 50.86 18.96
N HIS A 473 -49.87 50.54 20.25
CA HIS A 473 -50.96 50.81 21.18
C HIS A 473 -50.83 52.25 21.69
N THR A 474 -51.64 53.16 21.15
CA THR A 474 -51.89 54.48 21.76
C THR A 474 -53.09 54.36 22.70
N VAL A 475 -52.84 54.39 24.00
CA VAL A 475 -53.83 54.75 25.03
C VAL A 475 -53.44 56.14 25.52
N GLY A 476 -54.21 57.14 25.14
CA GLY A 476 -54.15 58.49 25.69
C GLY A 476 -55.38 58.72 26.56
N GLU A 477 -55.19 58.73 27.88
CA GLU A 477 -56.15 59.26 28.84
C GLU A 477 -56.16 60.80 28.74
N GLY A 478 -57.37 61.36 28.73
CA GLY A 478 -57.61 62.79 28.70
C GLY A 478 -57.51 63.44 30.07
N SER A 479 -57.18 64.73 30.08
CA SER A 479 -57.56 65.68 31.13
C SER A 479 -57.49 67.11 30.58
N GLY A 480 -58.52 67.91 30.85
CA GLY A 480 -58.42 69.37 30.92
C GLY A 480 -59.21 70.18 29.89
N GLU A 481 -60.41 70.60 30.34
CA GLU A 481 -61.20 71.82 29.99
C GLU A 481 -61.83 71.98 28.58
#